data_AF-A0A1J4WKI8-F1
#
_entry.id   AF-A0A1J4WKI8-F1
#
_cell.length_a   1.000
_cell.length_b   1.000
_cell.length_c   1.000
_cell.angle_alpha   90.00
_cell.angle_beta   90.00
_cell.angle_gamma   90.00
#
_symmetry.space_group_name_H-M   'P 1'
#
loop_
_entity.id
_entity.type
_entity.pdbx_description
1 polymer ?
#
loop_
_entity_poly.entity_id
_entity_poly.type
_entity_poly.pdbx_seq_one_letter_code
_entity_poly.pdbx_strand_id
1 'polypeptide(L)'
;MGIFYFLQKTGLSTLINVNFKSSIISFFGFGLLAGISSCAALVGGIVLSMSKQWSALYSQTQSFAKKLQPHLMFNVGRIISFALLGGVLGLIGAKLQLSLKFGSWLVIIISILMFFLALQMLGVKWFSGFQLALPKSATKYIANEEKFKGKYMSFIMGALTFFLPCGFTITTQGLALVSGGFLQGALITSAFVLGTTPALFFIGLSSVKFSQKPHLAYQFSKAAGILVLFFAVYNVNAQMNVLGLPSLNDLKSGTAQTIKTLINDLPEKVNGIQVIKMDASSQGFSPNYFKVQVGIPVRWEVANKGVSGCTNAVISQALFAGQIDLKIPIGQVAIKEFTPQKTGKYKFSCWMGMVSGIIEVVTGSDAKGVSPDTNTVQAGDGTGITPSGATGCCGGSVK
;
A
#
# COMPACT_ATOMS: atom_id res chain seq x y z
N MET A 1 -21.50 6.43 5.97
CA MET A 1 -21.44 7.16 7.27
C MET A 1 -21.94 6.33 8.45
N GLY A 2 -23.05 5.58 8.34
CA GLY A 2 -23.59 4.77 9.45
C GLY A 2 -22.64 3.71 10.03
N ILE A 3 -21.89 2.99 9.19
CA ILE A 3 -20.91 1.98 9.65
C ILE A 3 -19.76 2.62 10.45
N PHE A 4 -19.23 3.77 10.00
CA PHE A 4 -18.15 4.46 10.71
C PHE A 4 -18.63 5.00 12.07
N TYR A 5 -19.83 5.56 12.14
CA TYR A 5 -20.42 6.06 13.38
C TYR A 5 -20.73 4.90 14.36
N PHE A 6 -21.21 3.76 13.85
CA PHE A 6 -21.42 2.54 14.63
C PHE A 6 -20.10 1.95 15.18
N LEU A 7 -19.03 1.94 14.36
CA LEU A 7 -17.69 1.51 14.77
C LEU A 7 -17.05 2.43 15.81
N GLN A 8 -17.35 3.74 15.74
CA GLN A 8 -16.87 4.70 16.73
C GLN A 8 -17.61 4.56 18.07
N LYS A 9 -18.92 4.28 18.03
CA LYS A 9 -19.76 4.12 19.23
C LYS A 9 -19.53 2.79 19.96
N THR A 10 -19.06 1.76 19.26
CA THR A 10 -18.73 0.44 19.82
C THR A 10 -17.30 0.34 20.39
N GLY A 11 -16.51 1.43 20.31
CA GLY A 11 -15.12 1.43 20.75
C GLY A 11 -14.15 0.70 19.81
N LEU A 12 -14.64 0.15 18.68
CA LEU A 12 -13.84 -0.59 17.70
C LEU A 12 -12.79 0.30 16.99
N SER A 13 -12.99 1.61 17.01
CA SER A 13 -12.01 2.60 16.53
C SER A 13 -10.65 2.50 17.24
N THR A 14 -10.63 2.10 18.53
CA THR A 14 -9.39 1.89 19.29
C THR A 14 -8.61 0.66 18.84
N LEU A 15 -9.30 -0.35 18.27
CA LEU A 15 -8.65 -1.52 17.67
C LEU A 15 -8.02 -1.22 16.32
N ILE A 16 -8.44 -0.15 15.64
CA ILE A 16 -7.94 0.26 14.32
C ILE A 16 -6.70 1.17 14.46
N ASN A 17 -6.55 1.85 15.59
CA ASN A 17 -5.46 2.80 15.85
C ASN A 17 -4.53 2.28 16.96
N VAL A 18 -3.66 1.33 16.62
CA VAL A 18 -2.65 0.76 17.52
C VAL A 18 -1.33 1.54 17.46
N ASN A 19 -0.65 1.65 18.61
CA ASN A 19 0.65 2.28 18.79
C ASN A 19 1.55 1.34 19.62
N PHE A 20 2.88 1.49 19.58
CA PHE A 20 3.82 0.67 20.35
C PHE A 20 3.62 0.72 21.88
N LYS A 21 2.97 1.79 22.39
CA LYS A 21 2.54 1.92 23.79
C LYS A 21 1.15 1.34 24.09
N SER A 22 0.41 0.90 23.08
CA SER A 22 -0.92 0.32 23.27
C SER A 22 -0.85 -0.99 24.05
N SER A 23 -1.93 -1.32 24.73
CA SER A 23 -2.04 -2.58 25.49
C SER A 23 -1.96 -3.81 24.57
N ILE A 24 -1.49 -4.93 25.11
CA ILE A 24 -1.37 -6.20 24.37
C ILE A 24 -2.70 -6.68 23.78
N ILE A 25 -3.81 -6.42 24.48
CA ILE A 25 -5.16 -6.77 24.03
C ILE A 25 -5.57 -5.96 22.80
N SER A 26 -5.09 -4.73 22.64
CA SER A 26 -5.31 -3.92 21.42
C SER A 26 -4.65 -4.57 20.21
N PHE A 27 -3.45 -5.13 20.36
CA PHE A 27 -2.77 -5.86 19.28
C PHE A 27 -3.44 -7.18 18.94
N PHE A 28 -3.96 -7.89 19.95
CA PHE A 28 -4.80 -9.07 19.72
C PHE A 28 -6.07 -8.71 18.92
N GLY A 29 -6.78 -7.64 19.30
CA GLY A 29 -7.95 -7.18 18.57
C GLY A 29 -7.62 -6.68 17.15
N PHE A 30 -6.50 -5.98 16.97
CA PHE A 30 -5.99 -5.62 15.64
C PHE A 30 -5.69 -6.87 14.79
N GLY A 31 -5.17 -7.93 15.42
CA GLY A 31 -4.99 -9.24 14.80
C GLY A 31 -6.32 -9.90 14.40
N LEU A 32 -7.35 -9.83 15.23
CA LEU A 32 -8.67 -10.36 14.91
C LEU A 32 -9.27 -9.66 13.68
N LEU A 33 -9.19 -8.33 13.64
CA LEU A 33 -9.60 -7.52 12.49
C LEU A 33 -8.79 -7.86 11.23
N ALA A 34 -7.47 -8.04 11.36
CA ALA A 34 -6.63 -8.47 10.26
C ALA A 34 -7.02 -9.87 9.75
N GLY A 35 -7.39 -10.77 10.65
CA GLY A 35 -7.82 -12.14 10.36
C GLY A 35 -9.12 -12.25 9.55
N ILE A 36 -9.96 -11.21 9.57
CA ILE A 36 -11.19 -11.11 8.76
C ILE A 36 -11.04 -10.16 7.55
N SER A 37 -9.86 -9.56 7.37
CA SER A 37 -9.56 -8.60 6.30
C SER A 37 -9.08 -9.29 5.02
N SER A 38 -8.59 -8.50 4.06
CA SER A 38 -7.91 -9.02 2.86
C SER A 38 -6.68 -9.88 3.14
N CYS A 39 -6.04 -9.74 4.32
CA CYS A 39 -4.92 -10.59 4.74
C CYS A 39 -5.32 -12.07 4.83
N ALA A 40 -6.59 -12.32 5.18
CA ALA A 40 -7.16 -13.66 5.30
C ALA A 40 -7.23 -14.37 3.95
N ALA A 41 -7.45 -13.65 2.85
CA ALA A 41 -7.50 -14.23 1.51
C ALA A 41 -6.12 -14.75 1.07
N LEU A 42 -5.07 -13.97 1.31
CA LEU A 42 -3.71 -14.36 0.94
C LEU A 42 -3.23 -15.54 1.78
N VAL A 43 -3.31 -15.43 3.11
CA VAL A 43 -2.86 -16.50 4.00
C VAL A 43 -3.79 -17.72 3.88
N GLY A 44 -5.08 -17.50 3.65
CA GLY A 44 -6.05 -18.56 3.37
C GLY A 44 -5.75 -19.34 2.09
N GLY A 45 -5.27 -18.67 1.03
CA GLY A 45 -4.81 -19.33 -0.20
C GLY A 45 -3.62 -20.28 0.05
N ILE A 46 -2.66 -19.85 0.88
CA ILE A 46 -1.52 -20.69 1.30
C ILE A 46 -2.03 -21.89 2.12
N VAL A 47 -2.93 -21.63 3.08
CA VAL A 47 -3.52 -22.67 3.93
C VAL A 47 -4.31 -23.70 3.11
N LEU A 48 -5.03 -23.27 2.07
CA LEU A 48 -5.75 -24.15 1.15
C LEU A 48 -4.81 -24.98 0.28
N SER A 49 -3.78 -24.37 -0.31
CA SER A 49 -2.77 -25.06 -1.12
C SER A 49 -2.03 -26.12 -0.30
N MET A 50 -1.63 -25.75 0.92
CA MET A 50 -1.02 -26.65 1.89
C MET A 50 -1.95 -27.81 2.27
N SER A 51 -3.23 -27.55 2.54
CA SER A 51 -4.23 -28.58 2.85
C SER A 51 -4.37 -29.59 1.70
N LYS A 52 -4.39 -29.11 0.44
CA LYS A 52 -4.44 -29.98 -0.74
C LYS A 52 -3.19 -30.85 -0.87
N GLN A 53 -2.00 -30.26 -0.71
CA GLN A 53 -0.73 -30.99 -0.79
C GLN A 53 -0.61 -32.02 0.35
N TRP A 54 -1.00 -31.64 1.56
CA TRP A 54 -1.03 -32.55 2.71
C TRP A 54 -2.02 -33.70 2.48
N SER A 55 -3.22 -33.39 1.97
CA SER A 55 -4.18 -34.43 1.61
C SER A 55 -3.57 -35.37 0.58
N ALA A 56 -2.96 -34.88 -0.51
CA ALA A 56 -2.37 -35.75 -1.53
C ALA A 56 -1.29 -36.71 -0.98
N LEU A 57 -0.43 -36.23 -0.08
CA LEU A 57 0.67 -37.02 0.50
C LEU A 57 0.22 -37.98 1.60
N TYR A 58 -0.86 -37.66 2.32
CA TYR A 58 -1.30 -38.39 3.51
C TYR A 58 -2.75 -38.93 3.38
N SER A 59 -3.30 -38.99 2.15
CA SER A 59 -4.76 -39.09 1.86
C SER A 59 -5.44 -40.39 2.23
N GLN A 60 -4.71 -41.49 2.44
CA GLN A 60 -5.32 -42.80 2.19
C GLN A 60 -6.30 -43.26 3.29
N THR A 61 -6.20 -42.83 4.56
CA THR A 61 -7.13 -43.34 5.61
C THR A 61 -6.92 -42.62 6.96
N GLN A 62 -7.33 -41.36 7.12
CA GLN A 62 -7.13 -40.70 8.43
C GLN A 62 -8.26 -39.79 8.93
N SER A 63 -8.44 -39.90 10.25
CA SER A 63 -9.27 -39.12 11.16
C SER A 63 -9.12 -37.60 11.00
N PHE A 64 -10.18 -36.86 11.35
CA PHE A 64 -10.23 -35.39 11.36
C PHE A 64 -8.99 -34.73 12.01
N ALA A 65 -8.43 -35.35 13.05
CA ALA A 65 -7.23 -34.89 13.74
C ALA A 65 -5.99 -34.78 12.84
N LYS A 66 -5.78 -35.70 11.90
CA LYS A 66 -4.64 -35.66 10.96
C LYS A 66 -4.82 -34.64 9.85
N LYS A 67 -6.07 -34.33 9.49
CA LYS A 67 -6.39 -33.25 8.54
C LYS A 67 -6.17 -31.87 9.18
N LEU A 68 -6.30 -31.78 10.50
CA LEU A 68 -6.06 -30.55 11.27
C LEU A 68 -4.57 -30.29 11.56
N GLN A 69 -3.76 -31.34 11.63
CA GLN A 69 -2.33 -31.28 11.93
C GLN A 69 -1.54 -30.21 11.13
N PRO A 70 -1.66 -30.09 9.79
CA PRO A 70 -0.91 -29.08 9.04
C PRO A 70 -1.30 -27.65 9.43
N HIS A 71 -2.56 -27.40 9.80
CA HIS A 71 -3.03 -26.08 10.23
C HIS A 71 -2.49 -25.69 11.61
N LEU A 72 -2.38 -26.65 12.52
CA LEU A 72 -1.75 -26.43 13.82
C LEU A 72 -0.26 -26.14 13.65
N MET A 73 0.46 -26.98 12.88
CA MET A 73 1.88 -26.78 12.61
C MET A 73 2.16 -25.43 11.96
N PHE A 74 1.31 -25.00 11.02
CA PHE A 74 1.36 -23.68 10.40
C PHE A 74 1.22 -22.54 11.41
N ASN A 75 0.18 -22.57 12.26
CA ASN A 75 -0.02 -21.49 13.24
C ASN A 75 1.06 -21.47 14.33
N VAL A 76 1.54 -22.64 14.77
CA VAL A 76 2.64 -22.73 15.73
C VAL A 76 3.93 -22.13 15.15
N GLY A 77 4.29 -22.50 13.92
CA GLY A 77 5.44 -21.91 13.23
C GLY A 77 5.31 -20.40 13.06
N ARG A 78 4.10 -19.93 12.78
CA ARG A 78 3.79 -18.50 12.68
C ARG A 78 3.95 -17.77 14.01
N ILE A 79 3.40 -18.29 15.11
CA ILE A 79 3.51 -17.67 16.44
C ILE A 79 4.98 -17.58 16.87
N ILE A 80 5.73 -18.68 16.75
CA ILE A 80 7.14 -18.72 17.13
C ILE A 80 7.97 -17.74 16.28
N SER A 81 7.81 -17.78 14.96
CA SER A 81 8.54 -16.90 14.04
C SER A 81 8.24 -15.42 14.30
N PHE A 82 6.97 -15.05 14.47
CA PHE A 82 6.59 -13.66 14.74
C PHE A 82 7.11 -13.19 16.09
N ALA A 83 7.07 -14.01 17.13
CA ALA A 83 7.62 -13.65 18.43
C ALA A 83 9.14 -13.41 18.34
N LEU A 84 9.88 -14.35 17.76
CA LEU A 84 11.34 -14.24 17.65
C LEU A 84 11.77 -13.10 16.73
N LEU A 85 11.25 -13.06 15.49
CA LEU A 85 11.63 -12.04 14.52
C LEU A 85 11.09 -10.66 14.90
N GLY A 86 9.91 -10.59 15.53
CA GLY A 86 9.38 -9.34 16.09
C GLY A 86 10.24 -8.80 17.22
N GLY A 87 10.74 -9.67 18.10
CA GLY A 87 11.69 -9.26 19.12
C GLY A 87 13.03 -8.82 18.53
N VAL A 88 13.54 -9.53 17.52
CA VAL A 88 14.74 -9.10 16.79
C VAL A 88 14.52 -7.73 16.15
N LEU A 89 13.38 -7.46 15.52
CA LEU A 89 13.04 -6.13 15.01
C LEU A 89 13.03 -5.08 16.13
N GLY A 90 12.48 -5.38 17.31
CA GLY A 90 12.51 -4.46 18.45
C GLY A 90 13.91 -4.11 18.94
N LEU A 91 14.81 -5.10 19.01
CA LEU A 91 16.23 -4.85 19.34
C LEU A 91 16.93 -4.00 18.28
N ILE A 92 16.68 -4.32 17.02
CA ILE A 92 17.24 -3.63 15.87
C ILE A 92 16.79 -2.16 15.88
N GLY A 93 15.53 -1.89 16.15
CA GLY A 93 14.97 -0.54 16.15
C GLY A 93 15.47 0.34 17.31
N ALA A 94 15.99 -0.23 18.39
CA ALA A 94 16.69 0.53 19.43
C ALA A 94 17.94 1.25 18.89
N LYS A 95 18.51 0.78 17.77
CA LYS A 95 19.74 1.30 17.16
C LYS A 95 19.54 1.90 15.77
N LEU A 96 18.31 1.87 15.23
CA LEU A 96 18.04 2.23 13.84
C LEU A 96 17.12 3.45 13.72
N GLN A 97 17.66 4.51 13.13
CA GLN A 97 16.85 5.55 12.51
C GLN A 97 16.52 5.10 11.08
N LEU A 98 15.40 4.39 10.92
CA LEU A 98 15.03 3.91 9.58
C LEU A 98 14.68 5.07 8.66
N SER A 99 15.43 5.15 7.56
CA SER A 99 15.07 6.00 6.44
C SER A 99 13.81 5.47 5.78
N LEU A 100 12.82 6.35 5.62
CA LEU A 100 11.55 6.06 4.92
C LEU A 100 11.78 5.46 3.52
N LYS A 101 12.90 5.81 2.86
CA LYS A 101 13.29 5.28 1.53
C LYS A 101 13.56 3.77 1.53
N PHE A 102 14.20 3.25 2.59
CA PHE A 102 14.51 1.81 2.68
C PHE A 102 13.24 0.98 2.84
N GLY A 103 12.31 1.46 3.68
CA GLY A 103 11.00 0.83 3.85
C GLY A 103 10.23 0.75 2.53
N SER A 104 10.21 1.83 1.74
CA SER A 104 9.53 1.84 0.45
C SER A 104 10.14 0.87 -0.57
N TRP A 105 11.48 0.81 -0.68
CA TRP A 105 12.15 -0.15 -1.56
C TRP A 105 11.85 -1.60 -1.18
N LEU A 106 11.89 -1.92 0.11
CA LEU A 106 11.57 -3.25 0.61
C LEU A 106 10.13 -3.65 0.25
N VAL A 107 9.16 -2.76 0.48
CA VAL A 107 7.75 -3.04 0.16
C VAL A 107 7.53 -3.21 -1.35
N ILE A 108 8.23 -2.45 -2.20
CA ILE A 108 8.17 -2.62 -3.66
C ILE A 108 8.68 -4.02 -4.07
N ILE A 109 9.85 -4.43 -3.59
CA ILE A 109 10.44 -5.74 -3.91
C ILE A 109 9.47 -6.86 -3.52
N ILE A 110 8.91 -6.82 -2.32
CA ILE A 110 8.02 -7.88 -1.88
C ILE A 110 6.66 -7.84 -2.60
N SER A 111 6.18 -6.65 -2.99
CA SER A 111 4.97 -6.52 -3.82
C SER A 111 5.16 -7.11 -5.22
N ILE A 112 6.36 -7.02 -5.79
CA ILE A 112 6.71 -7.70 -7.05
C ILE A 112 6.65 -9.23 -6.88
N LEU A 113 7.16 -9.77 -5.77
CA LEU A 113 7.04 -11.20 -5.48
C LEU A 113 5.57 -11.65 -5.35
N MET A 114 4.74 -10.83 -4.68
CA MET A 114 3.29 -11.10 -4.57
C MET A 114 2.57 -11.02 -5.92
N PHE A 115 2.99 -10.11 -6.79
CA PHE A 115 2.46 -10.01 -8.15
C PHE A 115 2.66 -11.33 -8.91
N PHE A 116 3.87 -11.90 -8.88
CA PHE A 116 4.15 -13.20 -9.52
C PHE A 116 3.35 -14.34 -8.89
N LEU A 117 3.27 -14.38 -7.54
CA LEU A 117 2.46 -15.39 -6.84
C LEU A 117 0.98 -15.30 -7.22
N ALA A 118 0.45 -14.08 -7.35
CA ALA A 118 -0.91 -13.86 -7.78
C ALA A 118 -1.15 -14.38 -9.20
N LEU A 119 -0.28 -14.05 -10.16
CA LEU A 119 -0.39 -14.56 -11.54
C LEU A 119 -0.32 -16.09 -11.61
N GLN A 120 0.48 -16.72 -10.76
CA GLN A 120 0.50 -18.16 -10.60
C GLN A 120 -0.85 -18.69 -10.06
N MET A 121 -1.45 -18.04 -9.06
CA MET A 121 -2.77 -18.40 -8.52
C MET A 121 -3.92 -18.21 -9.55
N LEU A 122 -3.78 -17.25 -10.47
CA LEU A 122 -4.71 -17.05 -11.59
C LEU A 122 -4.56 -18.12 -12.70
N GLY A 123 -3.47 -18.91 -12.67
CA GLY A 123 -3.20 -19.97 -13.65
C GLY A 123 -2.62 -19.47 -14.98
N VAL A 124 -1.92 -18.33 -14.98
CA VAL A 124 -1.26 -17.81 -16.18
C VAL A 124 -0.06 -18.71 -16.51
N LYS A 125 -0.15 -19.44 -17.62
CA LYS A 125 0.81 -20.51 -18.01
C LYS A 125 2.27 -20.07 -18.05
N TRP A 126 2.53 -18.81 -18.42
CA TRP A 126 3.87 -18.24 -18.49
C TRP A 126 4.52 -18.05 -17.10
N PHE A 127 3.70 -17.84 -16.07
CA PHE A 127 4.15 -17.67 -14.69
C PHE A 127 3.95 -18.92 -13.83
N SER A 128 3.11 -19.88 -14.25
CA SER A 128 2.97 -21.17 -13.55
C SER A 128 4.20 -22.07 -13.66
N GLY A 129 5.07 -21.82 -14.65
CA GLY A 129 6.39 -22.45 -14.76
C GLY A 129 7.47 -21.79 -13.88
N PHE A 130 7.23 -20.56 -13.42
CA PHE A 130 8.08 -19.86 -12.45
C PHE A 130 7.73 -20.34 -11.04
N GLN A 131 7.92 -21.63 -10.79
CA GLN A 131 8.12 -22.07 -9.41
C GLN A 131 9.40 -21.37 -8.96
N LEU A 132 9.37 -20.69 -7.81
CA LEU A 132 10.58 -20.19 -7.16
C LEU A 132 11.39 -21.43 -6.74
N ALA A 133 12.03 -22.05 -7.72
CA ALA A 133 12.81 -23.24 -7.57
C ALA A 133 14.05 -22.79 -6.85
N LEU A 134 14.03 -23.00 -5.52
CA LEU A 134 15.18 -22.83 -4.66
C LEU A 134 16.40 -23.43 -5.36
N PRO A 135 17.55 -22.73 -5.39
CA PRO A 135 18.72 -23.13 -6.18
C PRO A 135 19.09 -24.58 -5.88
N LYS A 136 19.57 -25.33 -6.87
CA LYS A 136 19.85 -26.78 -6.78
C LYS A 136 20.70 -27.15 -5.55
N SER A 137 21.52 -26.25 -5.02
CA SER A 137 22.28 -26.44 -3.78
C SER A 137 21.41 -26.44 -2.52
N ALA A 138 20.42 -25.54 -2.46
CA ALA A 138 19.39 -25.56 -1.43
C ALA A 138 18.42 -26.73 -1.66
N THR A 139 17.96 -26.98 -2.90
CA THR A 139 17.07 -28.10 -3.20
C THR A 139 17.73 -29.46 -3.04
N LYS A 140 19.02 -29.68 -3.28
CA LYS A 140 19.67 -30.99 -3.07
C LYS A 140 19.76 -31.36 -1.58
N TYR A 141 19.89 -30.36 -0.71
CA TYR A 141 19.79 -30.50 0.75
C TYR A 141 18.33 -30.58 1.25
N ILE A 142 17.36 -30.20 0.41
CA ILE A 142 15.93 -30.11 0.75
C ILE A 142 15.08 -31.21 0.07
N ALA A 143 15.52 -31.79 -1.03
CA ALA A 143 14.77 -32.68 -1.92
C ALA A 143 15.19 -34.15 -1.79
N ASN A 144 16.19 -34.47 -0.97
CA ASN A 144 16.73 -35.82 -0.85
C ASN A 144 16.30 -36.56 0.43
N GLU A 145 15.20 -36.16 1.07
CA GLU A 145 14.68 -36.86 2.25
C GLU A 145 13.15 -37.04 2.19
N GLU A 146 12.74 -38.16 1.64
CA GLU A 146 11.34 -38.63 1.53
C GLU A 146 10.61 -38.77 2.88
N LYS A 147 11.28 -38.57 4.02
CA LYS A 147 10.69 -38.72 5.36
C LYS A 147 10.66 -37.43 6.20
N PHE A 148 11.50 -36.43 5.92
CA PHE A 148 11.68 -35.29 6.82
C PHE A 148 10.85 -34.04 6.46
N LYS A 149 10.31 -33.90 5.23
CA LYS A 149 9.73 -32.60 4.81
C LYS A 149 8.22 -32.49 4.60
N GLY A 150 7.48 -33.58 4.38
CA GLY A 150 6.02 -33.43 4.25
C GLY A 150 5.36 -32.89 5.52
N LYS A 151 5.90 -33.24 6.71
CA LYS A 151 5.35 -32.85 8.02
C LYS A 151 5.69 -31.39 8.39
N TYR A 152 6.94 -30.96 8.25
CA TYR A 152 7.41 -29.64 8.72
C TYR A 152 7.22 -28.52 7.69
N MET A 153 6.87 -28.82 6.44
CA MET A 153 6.59 -27.80 5.43
C MET A 153 5.51 -26.81 5.87
N SER A 154 4.47 -27.31 6.53
CA SER A 154 3.41 -26.47 7.11
C SER A 154 3.95 -25.48 8.15
N PHE A 155 4.85 -25.93 9.02
CA PHE A 155 5.50 -25.09 10.02
C PHE A 155 6.36 -24.00 9.37
N ILE A 156 7.19 -24.37 8.39
CA ILE A 156 8.06 -23.43 7.68
C ILE A 156 7.22 -22.40 6.92
N MET A 157 6.15 -22.82 6.25
CA MET A 157 5.24 -21.90 5.56
C MET A 157 4.58 -20.93 6.54
N GLY A 158 4.21 -21.39 7.73
CA GLY A 158 3.74 -20.54 8.82
C GLY A 158 4.79 -19.52 9.24
N ALA A 159 6.02 -19.97 9.47
CA ALA A 159 7.12 -19.09 9.88
C ALA A 159 7.46 -18.02 8.83
N LEU A 160 7.44 -18.39 7.54
CA LEU A 160 7.70 -17.50 6.42
C LEU A 160 6.63 -16.43 6.24
N THR A 161 5.42 -16.61 6.80
CA THR A 161 4.38 -15.57 6.75
C THR A 161 4.75 -14.27 7.47
N PHE A 162 5.82 -14.27 8.26
CA PHE A 162 6.40 -13.03 8.78
C PHE A 162 6.86 -12.11 7.65
N PHE A 163 7.41 -12.67 6.57
CA PHE A 163 7.93 -11.89 5.45
C PHE A 163 6.85 -11.53 4.41
N LEU A 164 5.57 -11.86 4.68
CA LEU A 164 4.46 -11.52 3.80
C LEU A 164 3.98 -10.09 4.10
N PRO A 165 4.10 -9.15 3.16
CA PRO A 165 3.90 -7.73 3.39
C PRO A 165 2.41 -7.42 3.24
N CYS A 166 1.60 -7.80 4.21
CA CYS A 166 0.24 -7.27 4.29
C CYS A 166 0.22 -6.01 5.18
N GLY A 167 -0.64 -5.03 4.87
CA GLY A 167 -0.63 -3.74 5.57
C GLY A 167 -0.68 -3.86 7.09
N PHE A 168 -1.46 -4.80 7.63
CA PHE A 168 -1.52 -5.08 9.06
C PHE A 168 -0.22 -5.66 9.63
N THR A 169 0.45 -6.55 8.89
CA THR A 169 1.75 -7.12 9.30
C THR A 169 2.85 -6.05 9.22
N ILE A 170 2.87 -5.22 8.17
CA ILE A 170 3.83 -4.11 8.03
C ILE A 170 3.67 -3.13 9.20
N THR A 171 2.43 -2.74 9.53
CA THR A 171 2.17 -1.87 10.69
C THR A 171 2.68 -2.50 11.98
N THR A 172 2.36 -3.77 12.23
CA THR A 172 2.76 -4.47 13.45
C THR A 172 4.29 -4.63 13.53
N GLN A 173 4.96 -4.95 12.43
CA GLN A 173 6.42 -5.04 12.33
C GLN A 173 7.09 -3.69 12.52
N GLY A 174 6.53 -2.62 11.94
CA GLY A 174 6.99 -1.25 12.15
C GLY A 174 6.83 -0.79 13.60
N LEU A 175 5.72 -1.15 14.25
CA LEU A 175 5.52 -0.87 15.68
C LEU A 175 6.45 -1.70 16.56
N ALA A 176 6.69 -2.97 16.23
CA ALA A 176 7.69 -3.79 16.91
C ALA A 176 9.09 -3.18 16.80
N LEU A 177 9.45 -2.69 15.62
CA LEU A 177 10.71 -2.01 15.34
C LEU A 177 10.85 -0.71 16.16
N VAL A 178 9.85 0.18 16.12
CA VAL A 178 9.87 1.44 16.90
C VAL A 178 9.74 1.20 18.41
N SER A 179 9.33 0.02 18.86
CA SER A 179 9.22 -0.30 20.30
C SER A 179 10.56 -0.31 21.04
N GLY A 180 11.68 -0.47 20.34
CA GLY A 180 13.03 -0.34 20.90
C GLY A 180 13.44 -1.44 21.88
N GLY A 181 12.69 -2.55 21.99
CA GLY A 181 13.04 -3.65 22.91
C GLY A 181 12.61 -5.02 22.38
N PHE A 182 13.41 -6.06 22.68
CA PHE A 182 13.11 -7.43 22.26
C PHE A 182 11.75 -7.90 22.75
N LEU A 183 11.50 -7.77 24.05
CA LEU A 183 10.29 -8.31 24.66
C LEU A 183 9.05 -7.58 24.13
N GLN A 184 9.10 -6.25 24.02
CA GLN A 184 7.99 -5.46 23.50
C GLN A 184 7.71 -5.80 22.04
N GLY A 185 8.74 -5.88 21.20
CA GLY A 185 8.59 -6.29 19.80
C GLY A 185 8.00 -7.70 19.64
N ALA A 186 8.45 -8.65 20.46
CA ALA A 186 7.95 -10.03 20.47
C ALA A 186 6.49 -10.11 20.93
N LEU A 187 6.11 -9.37 21.96
CA LEU A 187 4.74 -9.32 22.47
C LEU A 187 3.78 -8.70 21.45
N ILE A 188 4.16 -7.58 20.83
CA ILE A 188 3.37 -6.90 19.79
C ILE A 188 3.01 -7.86 18.65
N THR A 189 4.01 -8.54 18.07
CA THR A 189 3.82 -9.42 16.92
C THR A 189 3.15 -10.74 17.29
N SER A 190 3.43 -11.30 18.47
CA SER A 190 2.81 -12.54 18.93
C SER A 190 1.33 -12.36 19.26
N ALA A 191 0.95 -11.28 19.95
CA ALA A 191 -0.46 -10.97 20.22
C ALA A 191 -1.25 -10.73 18.93
N PHE A 192 -0.66 -10.02 17.97
CA PHE A 192 -1.22 -9.86 16.63
C PHE A 192 -1.48 -11.22 15.94
N VAL A 193 -0.49 -12.12 15.94
CA VAL A 193 -0.68 -13.46 15.33
C VAL A 193 -1.74 -14.26 16.07
N LEU A 194 -1.72 -14.27 17.40
CA LEU A 194 -2.74 -14.93 18.21
C LEU A 194 -4.15 -14.43 17.87
N GLY A 195 -4.31 -13.13 17.62
CA GLY A 195 -5.56 -12.55 17.14
C GLY A 195 -5.99 -13.05 15.76
N THR A 196 -5.05 -13.24 14.84
CA THR A 196 -5.36 -13.77 13.49
C THR A 196 -5.57 -15.30 13.46
N THR A 197 -5.08 -16.04 14.46
CA THR A 197 -5.12 -17.50 14.51
C THR A 197 -6.54 -18.07 14.46
N PRO A 198 -7.53 -17.57 15.23
CA PRO A 198 -8.92 -18.04 15.15
C PRO A 198 -9.46 -18.02 13.72
N ALA A 199 -9.33 -16.90 13.02
CA ALA A 199 -9.85 -16.76 11.66
C ALA A 199 -9.17 -17.73 10.67
N LEU A 200 -7.83 -17.87 10.75
CA LEU A 200 -7.11 -18.83 9.91
C LEU A 200 -7.41 -20.28 10.24
N PHE A 201 -7.69 -20.58 11.51
CA PHE A 201 -8.10 -21.90 11.95
C PHE A 201 -9.47 -22.25 11.36
N PHE A 202 -10.44 -21.32 11.39
CA PHE A 202 -11.74 -21.47 10.70
C PHE A 202 -11.59 -21.66 9.19
N ILE A 203 -10.71 -20.90 8.54
CA ILE A 203 -10.41 -21.07 7.12
C ILE A 203 -9.78 -22.44 6.85
N GLY A 204 -8.88 -22.90 7.73
CA GLY A 204 -8.27 -24.23 7.65
C GLY A 204 -9.29 -25.36 7.77
N LEU A 205 -10.19 -25.29 8.75
CA LEU A 205 -11.29 -26.25 8.90
C LEU A 205 -12.21 -26.28 7.68
N SER A 206 -12.55 -25.10 7.15
CA SER A 206 -13.38 -24.97 5.95
C SER A 206 -12.67 -25.54 4.71
N SER A 207 -11.36 -25.29 4.61
CA SER A 207 -10.48 -25.81 3.57
C SER A 207 -10.47 -27.34 3.51
N VAL A 208 -10.48 -28.05 4.65
CA VAL A 208 -10.53 -29.52 4.67
C VAL A 208 -11.78 -30.10 3.97
N LYS A 209 -12.94 -29.44 4.09
CA LYS A 209 -14.16 -29.82 3.38
C LYS A 209 -14.14 -29.35 1.92
N PHE A 210 -13.57 -28.18 1.67
CA PHE A 210 -13.55 -27.53 0.36
C PHE A 210 -12.52 -28.12 -0.61
N SER A 211 -11.38 -28.59 -0.11
CA SER A 211 -10.33 -29.27 -0.89
C SER A 211 -10.81 -30.56 -1.54
N GLN A 212 -11.94 -31.13 -1.09
CA GLN A 212 -12.57 -32.30 -1.70
C GLN A 212 -13.40 -31.93 -2.94
N LYS A 213 -13.69 -30.63 -3.16
CA LYS A 213 -14.43 -30.12 -4.33
C LYS A 213 -13.49 -29.29 -5.22
N PRO A 214 -12.90 -29.87 -6.28
CA PRO A 214 -11.85 -29.22 -7.06
C PRO A 214 -12.31 -27.91 -7.74
N HIS A 215 -13.56 -27.84 -8.18
CA HIS A 215 -14.12 -26.64 -8.81
C HIS A 215 -14.17 -25.44 -7.84
N LEU A 216 -14.60 -25.66 -6.60
CA LEU A 216 -14.67 -24.62 -5.58
C LEU A 216 -13.27 -24.14 -5.19
N ALA A 217 -12.33 -25.08 -4.96
CA ALA A 217 -10.94 -24.79 -4.65
C ALA A 217 -10.28 -23.92 -5.73
N TYR A 218 -10.57 -24.19 -7.01
CA TYR A 218 -10.08 -23.40 -8.13
C TYR A 218 -10.65 -21.98 -8.16
N GLN A 219 -11.96 -21.82 -7.97
CA GLN A 219 -12.61 -20.51 -7.92
C GLN A 219 -12.09 -19.65 -6.75
N PHE A 220 -11.92 -20.26 -5.58
CA PHE A 220 -11.36 -19.57 -4.41
C PHE A 220 -9.91 -19.12 -4.68
N SER A 221 -9.07 -19.98 -5.26
CA SER A 221 -7.70 -19.62 -5.63
C SER A 221 -7.66 -18.46 -6.62
N LYS A 222 -8.56 -18.43 -7.61
CA LYS A 222 -8.67 -17.31 -8.55
C LYS A 222 -9.11 -16.02 -7.87
N ALA A 223 -10.14 -16.07 -7.02
CA ALA A 223 -10.61 -14.90 -6.29
C ALA A 223 -9.53 -14.33 -5.36
N ALA A 224 -8.85 -15.20 -4.62
CA ALA A 224 -7.70 -14.82 -3.78
C ALA A 224 -6.56 -14.24 -4.65
N GLY A 225 -6.23 -14.88 -5.78
CA GLY A 225 -5.22 -14.39 -6.71
C GLY A 225 -5.53 -13.00 -7.25
N ILE A 226 -6.76 -12.73 -7.69
CA ILE A 226 -7.19 -11.40 -8.17
C ILE A 226 -7.04 -10.35 -7.07
N LEU A 227 -7.47 -10.68 -5.84
CA LEU A 227 -7.36 -9.77 -4.71
C LEU A 227 -5.89 -9.47 -4.35
N VAL A 228 -5.04 -10.50 -4.32
CA VAL A 228 -3.60 -10.35 -4.07
C VAL A 228 -2.93 -9.52 -5.17
N LEU A 229 -3.31 -9.74 -6.43
CA LEU A 229 -2.82 -8.96 -7.58
C LEU A 229 -3.17 -7.47 -7.41
N PHE A 230 -4.42 -7.18 -7.04
CA PHE A 230 -4.86 -5.82 -6.75
C PHE A 230 -4.00 -5.16 -5.66
N PHE A 231 -3.79 -5.84 -4.51
CA PHE A 231 -2.97 -5.30 -3.43
C PHE A 231 -1.50 -5.15 -3.80
N ALA A 232 -0.94 -6.06 -4.59
CA ALA A 232 0.43 -5.95 -5.07
C ALA A 232 0.63 -4.68 -5.91
N VAL A 233 -0.24 -4.45 -6.91
CA VAL A 233 -0.20 -3.25 -7.75
C VAL A 233 -0.46 -1.98 -6.92
N TYR A 234 -1.45 -2.03 -6.02
CA TYR A 234 -1.79 -0.93 -5.14
C TYR A 234 -0.60 -0.53 -4.23
N ASN A 235 0.08 -1.50 -3.63
CA ASN A 235 1.24 -1.26 -2.77
C ASN A 235 2.41 -0.66 -3.56
N VAL A 236 2.71 -1.17 -4.76
CA VAL A 236 3.75 -0.57 -5.62
C VAL A 236 3.40 0.89 -5.93
N ASN A 237 2.16 1.16 -6.31
CA ASN A 237 1.69 2.53 -6.59
C ASN A 237 1.84 3.45 -5.38
N ALA A 238 1.43 2.99 -4.20
CA ALA A 238 1.54 3.75 -2.96
C ALA A 238 3.02 4.06 -2.62
N GLN A 239 3.92 3.09 -2.76
CA GLN A 239 5.35 3.33 -2.49
C GLN A 239 6.01 4.27 -3.51
N MET A 240 5.58 4.27 -4.78
CA MET A 240 6.01 5.29 -5.73
C MET A 240 5.61 6.70 -5.27
N ASN A 241 4.42 6.87 -4.68
CA ASN A 241 4.01 8.16 -4.08
C ASN A 241 4.89 8.54 -2.86
N VAL A 242 5.26 7.59 -2.00
CA VAL A 242 6.16 7.83 -0.87
C VAL A 242 7.55 8.29 -1.35
N LEU A 243 8.07 7.65 -2.41
CA LEU A 243 9.35 8.00 -3.03
C LEU A 243 9.30 9.29 -3.86
N GLY A 244 8.10 9.81 -4.13
CA GLY A 244 7.90 10.99 -4.97
C GLY A 244 8.06 10.74 -6.47
N LEU A 245 7.95 9.47 -6.91
CA LEU A 245 8.05 9.06 -8.30
C LEU A 245 6.70 9.12 -9.03
N PRO A 246 6.68 9.17 -10.37
CA PRO A 246 5.45 9.04 -11.14
C PRO A 246 4.68 7.77 -10.76
N SER A 247 3.36 7.87 -10.64
CA SER A 247 2.50 6.78 -10.19
C SER A 247 1.20 6.75 -11.00
N LEU A 248 0.39 5.70 -10.82
CA LEU A 248 -0.89 5.53 -11.52
C LEU A 248 -1.88 6.67 -11.21
N ASN A 249 -1.70 7.37 -10.08
CA ASN A 249 -2.50 8.54 -9.72
C ASN A 249 -2.25 9.71 -10.70
N ASP A 250 -1.05 9.82 -11.26
CA ASP A 250 -0.71 10.89 -12.19
C ASP A 250 -1.30 10.66 -13.58
N LEU A 251 -1.43 9.39 -13.99
CA LEU A 251 -2.05 9.01 -15.26
C LEU A 251 -3.53 9.40 -15.29
N LYS A 252 -4.25 9.24 -14.18
CA LYS A 252 -5.64 9.70 -14.04
C LYS A 252 -5.76 11.23 -13.99
N SER A 253 -4.72 11.93 -13.55
CA SER A 253 -4.68 13.39 -13.56
C SER A 253 -4.38 13.98 -14.95
N GLY A 254 -4.07 13.15 -15.95
CA GLY A 254 -3.96 13.53 -17.36
C GLY A 254 -5.32 13.75 -18.06
N THR A 255 -6.43 13.39 -17.42
CA THR A 255 -7.76 13.87 -17.80
C THR A 255 -7.98 15.19 -17.07
N ALA A 256 -7.88 16.30 -17.79
CA ALA A 256 -8.11 17.65 -17.30
C ALA A 256 -9.54 17.79 -16.73
N GLN A 257 -9.76 17.36 -15.49
CA GLN A 257 -10.93 17.73 -14.71
C GLN A 257 -10.65 19.09 -14.08
N THR A 258 -11.12 20.12 -14.75
CA THR A 258 -11.98 21.18 -14.16
C THR A 258 -11.64 21.63 -12.73
N ILE A 259 -10.37 21.90 -12.42
CA ILE A 259 -9.96 22.85 -11.37
C ILE A 259 -9.12 23.92 -12.07
N LYS A 260 -9.71 24.55 -13.09
CA LYS A 260 -9.07 25.65 -13.83
C LYS A 260 -9.34 27.02 -13.17
N THR A 261 -9.97 27.05 -11.99
CA THR A 261 -10.58 28.29 -11.48
C THR A 261 -10.25 28.66 -10.02
N LEU A 262 -9.37 27.95 -9.31
CA LEU A 262 -9.03 28.30 -7.91
C LEU A 262 -7.53 28.26 -7.53
N ILE A 263 -6.62 27.82 -8.40
CA ILE A 263 -5.18 27.67 -8.05
C ILE A 263 -4.27 28.17 -9.19
N ASN A 264 -4.62 29.30 -9.80
CA ASN A 264 -3.68 30.01 -10.68
C ASN A 264 -2.84 31.05 -9.93
N ASP A 265 -3.26 31.45 -8.73
CA ASP A 265 -2.54 32.45 -7.96
C ASP A 265 -1.51 31.80 -7.05
N LEU A 266 -0.30 32.38 -7.11
CA LEU A 266 0.74 32.09 -6.15
C LEU A 266 0.26 32.48 -4.74
N PRO A 267 0.64 31.72 -3.70
CA PRO A 267 0.29 32.05 -2.33
C PRO A 267 0.78 33.45 -1.96
N GLU A 268 -0.02 34.14 -1.15
CA GLU A 268 0.30 35.45 -0.61
C GLU A 268 1.66 35.41 0.11
N LYS A 269 2.52 36.40 -0.18
CA LYS A 269 3.83 36.53 0.45
C LYS A 269 3.68 37.35 1.72
N VAL A 270 3.66 36.70 2.88
CA VAL A 270 3.67 37.37 4.18
C VAL A 270 5.11 37.43 4.67
N ASN A 271 5.66 38.64 4.83
CA ASN A 271 7.06 38.86 5.26
C ASN A 271 8.13 38.14 4.41
N GLY A 272 7.89 38.05 3.09
CA GLY A 272 8.82 37.34 2.18
C GLY A 272 8.74 35.81 2.24
N ILE A 273 7.78 35.24 2.98
CA ILE A 273 7.52 33.80 3.08
C ILE A 273 6.21 33.47 2.36
N GLN A 274 6.21 32.38 1.61
CA GLN A 274 5.03 31.85 0.92
C GLN A 274 4.24 30.95 1.88
N VAL A 275 2.98 31.28 2.18
CA VAL A 275 2.16 30.47 3.10
C VAL A 275 1.21 29.59 2.31
N ILE A 276 1.28 28.27 2.49
CA ILE A 276 0.34 27.31 1.92
C ILE A 276 -0.45 26.64 3.04
N LYS A 277 -1.77 26.49 2.85
CA LYS A 277 -2.70 25.93 3.85
C LYS A 277 -3.35 24.66 3.31
N MET A 278 -3.41 23.62 4.14
CA MET A 278 -4.01 22.34 3.80
C MET A 278 -4.83 21.79 4.97
N ASP A 279 -6.01 21.30 4.70
CA ASP A 279 -6.80 20.50 5.62
C ASP A 279 -6.48 19.01 5.42
N ALA A 280 -6.16 18.32 6.50
CA ALA A 280 -5.95 16.88 6.53
C ALA A 280 -7.08 16.21 7.31
N SER A 281 -7.74 15.24 6.67
CA SER A 281 -8.84 14.47 7.27
C SER A 281 -8.68 12.97 7.01
N SER A 282 -9.61 12.16 7.52
CA SER A 282 -9.67 10.72 7.20
C SER A 282 -9.96 10.44 5.71
N GLN A 283 -10.53 11.40 4.99
CA GLN A 283 -10.92 11.28 3.58
C GLN A 283 -9.78 11.66 2.64
N GLY A 284 -8.82 12.47 3.09
CA GLY A 284 -7.66 12.86 2.30
C GLY A 284 -7.09 14.22 2.68
N PHE A 285 -6.37 14.83 1.73
CA PHE A 285 -5.75 16.14 1.84
C PHE A 285 -6.43 17.12 0.89
N SER A 286 -6.80 18.30 1.38
CA SER A 286 -7.48 19.33 0.59
C SER A 286 -6.99 20.73 0.95
N PRO A 287 -6.59 21.57 -0.01
CA PRO A 287 -6.32 21.21 -1.40
C PRO A 287 -5.13 20.25 -1.51
N ASN A 288 -5.09 19.46 -2.57
CA ASN A 288 -4.01 18.49 -2.85
C ASN A 288 -3.04 18.98 -3.93
N TYR A 289 -3.17 20.22 -4.39
CA TYR A 289 -2.28 20.84 -5.37
C TYR A 289 -1.93 22.27 -4.92
N PHE A 290 -0.65 22.62 -5.00
CA PHE A 290 -0.13 23.94 -4.65
C PHE A 290 0.85 24.40 -5.72
N LYS A 291 0.93 25.71 -5.95
CA LYS A 291 1.95 26.34 -6.79
C LYS A 291 2.79 27.29 -5.94
N VAL A 292 4.11 27.17 -5.96
CA VAL A 292 5.04 28.00 -5.17
C VAL A 292 6.25 28.44 -6.01
N GLN A 293 6.91 29.52 -5.62
CA GLN A 293 8.14 30.01 -6.28
C GLN A 293 9.39 29.32 -5.76
N VAL A 294 10.32 29.03 -6.67
CA VAL A 294 11.67 28.55 -6.35
C VAL A 294 12.46 29.59 -5.55
N GLY A 295 13.28 29.14 -4.60
CA GLY A 295 14.21 29.98 -3.83
C GLY A 295 13.57 30.81 -2.71
N ILE A 296 12.25 30.82 -2.57
CA ILE A 296 11.55 31.55 -1.50
C ILE A 296 11.07 30.57 -0.42
N PRO A 297 11.33 30.83 0.87
CA PRO A 297 10.86 29.99 1.96
C PRO A 297 9.34 29.77 1.91
N VAL A 298 8.92 28.53 2.11
CA VAL A 298 7.53 28.10 2.17
C VAL A 298 7.19 27.70 3.59
N ARG A 299 6.14 28.29 4.16
CA ARG A 299 5.53 27.87 5.42
C ARG A 299 4.26 27.09 5.10
N TRP A 300 4.30 25.79 5.35
CA TRP A 300 3.17 24.90 5.14
C TRP A 300 2.40 24.67 6.44
N GLU A 301 1.16 25.13 6.45
CA GLU A 301 0.21 24.98 7.55
C GLU A 301 -0.77 23.85 7.25
N VAL A 302 -0.72 22.78 8.04
CA VAL A 302 -1.58 21.61 7.87
C VAL A 302 -2.52 21.48 9.07
N ALA A 303 -3.80 21.76 8.85
CA ALA A 303 -4.83 21.68 9.89
C ALA A 303 -5.36 20.25 10.03
N ASN A 304 -5.44 19.75 11.25
CA ASN A 304 -6.06 18.45 11.54
C ASN A 304 -7.59 18.60 11.61
N LYS A 305 -8.31 18.12 10.59
CA LYS A 305 -9.78 18.06 10.51
C LYS A 305 -10.34 16.66 10.82
N GLY A 306 -9.59 15.84 11.54
CA GLY A 306 -9.97 14.46 11.88
C GLY A 306 -9.19 13.42 11.09
N VAL A 307 -7.86 13.53 11.11
CA VAL A 307 -6.96 12.50 10.54
C VAL A 307 -7.15 11.16 11.23
N SER A 308 -7.04 10.08 10.47
CA SER A 308 -7.08 8.72 11.03
C SER A 308 -6.30 7.75 10.14
N GLY A 309 -5.79 6.68 10.75
CA GLY A 309 -5.00 5.68 10.04
C GLY A 309 -3.78 6.31 9.36
N CYS A 310 -3.75 6.28 8.02
CA CYS A 310 -2.61 6.73 7.23
C CYS A 310 -2.42 8.26 7.19
N THR A 311 -3.49 9.05 7.36
CA THR A 311 -3.42 10.50 7.15
C THR A 311 -2.88 11.27 8.34
N ASN A 312 -2.41 10.58 9.38
CA ASN A 312 -1.84 11.17 10.59
C ASN A 312 -0.40 11.70 10.40
N ALA A 313 0.18 11.58 9.21
CA ALA A 313 1.46 12.20 8.88
C ALA A 313 1.52 12.54 7.39
N VAL A 314 2.23 13.62 7.07
CA VAL A 314 2.50 14.07 5.69
C VAL A 314 4.00 14.01 5.43
N ILE A 315 4.38 13.50 4.26
CA ILE A 315 5.76 13.37 3.84
C ILE A 315 5.96 13.95 2.43
N SER A 316 7.13 14.55 2.21
CA SER A 316 7.59 14.92 0.87
C SER A 316 9.10 14.77 0.79
N GLN A 317 9.55 13.57 0.41
CA GLN A 317 10.97 13.19 0.41
C GLN A 317 11.86 14.04 -0.49
N ALA A 318 11.26 14.70 -1.49
CA ALA A 318 11.97 15.53 -2.45
C ALA A 318 12.03 17.01 -2.04
N LEU A 319 11.19 17.46 -1.09
CA LEU A 319 11.18 18.84 -0.59
C LEU A 319 11.85 18.98 0.78
N PHE A 320 11.66 18.01 1.68
CA PHE A 320 12.23 18.07 3.03
C PHE A 320 12.48 16.68 3.62
N ALA A 321 13.41 16.60 4.57
CA ALA A 321 13.64 15.40 5.37
C ALA A 321 12.60 15.28 6.51
N GLY A 322 12.22 14.04 6.82
CA GLY A 322 11.27 13.71 7.89
C GLY A 322 9.82 13.76 7.46
N GLN A 323 8.93 13.99 8.44
CA GLN A 323 7.48 14.03 8.26
C GLN A 323 6.85 15.17 9.05
N ILE A 324 5.68 15.62 8.63
CA ILE A 324 4.79 16.49 9.40
C ILE A 324 3.88 15.55 10.21
N ASP A 325 4.05 15.49 11.52
CA ASP A 325 3.21 14.65 12.39
C ASP A 325 1.89 15.39 12.69
N LEU A 326 0.77 14.75 12.36
CA LEU A 326 -0.58 15.27 12.57
C LEU A 326 -1.30 14.58 13.74
N LYS A 327 -0.57 13.90 14.64
CA LYS A 327 -1.07 13.44 15.94
C LYS A 327 -1.24 14.60 16.94
N ILE A 328 -1.85 15.68 16.45
CA ILE A 328 -2.24 16.85 17.22
C ILE A 328 -3.76 16.82 17.42
N PRO A 329 -4.32 17.48 18.44
CA PRO A 329 -5.76 17.60 18.61
C PRO A 329 -6.47 18.14 17.36
N ILE A 330 -7.73 17.70 17.15
CA ILE A 330 -8.56 18.18 16.04
C ILE A 330 -8.72 19.70 16.16
N GLY A 331 -8.57 20.41 15.04
CA GLY A 331 -8.62 21.87 14.95
C GLY A 331 -7.26 22.56 15.08
N GLN A 332 -6.21 21.85 15.52
CA GLN A 332 -4.85 22.39 15.56
C GLN A 332 -4.13 22.29 14.21
N VAL A 333 -3.07 23.08 14.06
CA VAL A 333 -2.28 23.21 12.83
C VAL A 333 -0.84 22.78 13.10
N ALA A 334 -0.34 21.85 12.30
CA ALA A 334 1.09 21.54 12.23
C ALA A 334 1.76 22.43 11.19
N ILE A 335 2.94 22.96 11.52
CA ILE A 335 3.66 23.89 10.66
C ILE A 335 4.98 23.25 10.23
N LYS A 336 5.29 23.33 8.93
CA LYS A 336 6.57 22.91 8.38
C LYS A 336 7.12 23.98 7.44
N GLU A 337 8.36 24.36 7.67
CA GLU A 337 9.08 25.32 6.83
C GLU A 337 10.13 24.60 5.98
N PHE A 338 10.22 24.97 4.70
CA PHE A 338 11.21 24.47 3.76
C PHE A 338 11.41 25.46 2.61
N THR A 339 12.56 25.38 1.92
CA THR A 339 12.86 26.25 0.78
C THR A 339 13.14 25.40 -0.46
N PRO A 340 12.26 25.40 -1.48
CA PRO A 340 12.46 24.63 -2.69
C PRO A 340 13.63 25.20 -3.52
N GLN A 341 14.61 24.34 -3.85
CA GLN A 341 15.85 24.75 -4.52
C GLN A 341 15.82 24.57 -6.05
N LYS A 342 14.90 23.75 -6.55
CA LYS A 342 14.78 23.45 -7.98
C LYS A 342 13.32 23.57 -8.40
N THR A 343 13.10 23.96 -9.65
CA THR A 343 11.77 23.97 -10.26
C THR A 343 11.32 22.56 -10.60
N GLY A 344 10.01 22.36 -10.65
CA GLY A 344 9.41 21.07 -10.98
C GLY A 344 8.23 20.70 -10.10
N LYS A 345 7.63 19.53 -10.38
CA LYS A 345 6.50 19.00 -9.62
C LYS A 345 6.99 18.05 -8.54
N TYR A 346 6.74 18.40 -7.30
CA TYR A 346 7.13 17.65 -6.12
C TYR A 346 5.91 16.98 -5.52
N LYS A 347 5.97 15.66 -5.37
CA LYS A 347 4.90 14.92 -4.70
C LYS A 347 5.02 15.02 -3.19
N PHE A 348 3.87 15.10 -2.55
CA PHE A 348 3.71 14.80 -1.14
C PHE A 348 2.64 13.74 -0.96
N SER A 349 2.73 12.98 0.12
CA SER A 349 1.75 11.94 0.43
C SER A 349 1.63 11.70 1.92
N CYS A 350 0.65 10.90 2.32
CA CYS A 350 0.60 10.35 3.66
C CYS A 350 1.73 9.34 3.86
N TRP A 351 2.07 8.95 5.09
CA TRP A 351 3.20 8.04 5.35
C TRP A 351 3.07 6.66 4.67
N MET A 352 1.84 6.27 4.29
CA MET A 352 1.58 5.04 3.53
C MET A 352 1.56 5.25 2.01
N GLY A 353 1.62 6.49 1.52
CA GLY A 353 1.59 6.80 0.08
C GLY A 353 0.22 6.68 -0.59
N MET A 354 -0.85 6.44 0.19
CA MET A 354 -2.20 6.21 -0.34
C MET A 354 -2.90 7.50 -0.77
N VAL A 355 -2.81 8.54 0.07
CA VAL A 355 -3.31 9.88 -0.23
C VAL A 355 -2.12 10.72 -0.66
N SER A 356 -2.22 11.38 -1.82
CA SER A 356 -1.13 12.14 -2.42
C SER A 356 -1.58 13.48 -2.99
N GLY A 357 -0.64 14.40 -3.10
CA GLY A 357 -0.81 15.69 -3.76
C GLY A 357 0.50 16.16 -4.40
N ILE A 358 0.44 17.33 -5.05
CA ILE A 358 1.56 17.90 -5.81
C ILE A 358 1.80 19.34 -5.37
N ILE A 359 3.06 19.69 -5.14
CA ILE A 359 3.54 21.07 -5.02
C ILE A 359 4.34 21.35 -6.29
N GLU A 360 3.84 22.23 -7.14
CA GLU A 360 4.51 22.69 -8.35
C GLU A 360 5.37 23.93 -8.03
N VAL A 361 6.67 23.79 -8.19
CA VAL A 361 7.64 24.87 -7.99
C VAL A 361 7.93 25.51 -9.34
N VAL A 362 7.56 26.77 -9.49
CA VAL A 362 7.68 27.56 -10.73
C VAL A 362 8.70 28.70 -10.57
N THR A 363 9.17 29.26 -11.68
CA THR A 363 9.93 30.51 -11.65
C THR A 363 8.98 31.70 -11.49
N GLY A 364 9.47 32.84 -10.98
CA GLY A 364 8.68 34.07 -10.87
C GLY A 364 8.14 34.59 -12.22
N SER A 365 8.71 34.13 -13.33
CA SER A 365 8.35 34.53 -14.70
C SER A 365 7.20 33.70 -15.29
N ASP A 366 7.01 32.45 -14.85
CA ASP A 366 5.95 31.54 -15.32
C ASP A 366 4.58 31.83 -14.69
N ALA A 367 4.51 32.86 -13.83
CA ALA A 367 3.32 33.28 -13.11
C ALA A 367 2.54 34.41 -13.80
N LYS A 368 3.05 34.96 -14.91
CA LYS A 368 2.27 35.88 -15.73
C LYS A 368 1.46 35.07 -16.75
N GLY A 369 0.19 34.85 -16.40
CA GLY A 369 -0.84 34.57 -17.38
C GLY A 369 -0.77 35.61 -18.50
N VAL A 370 -0.93 35.13 -19.73
CA VAL A 370 -1.13 35.91 -20.94
C VAL A 370 -2.04 37.10 -20.63
N SER A 371 -1.47 38.31 -20.69
CA SER A 371 -2.24 39.55 -20.62
C SER A 371 -3.06 39.66 -21.92
N PRO A 372 -4.31 40.13 -21.88
CA PRO A 372 -5.12 40.26 -23.08
C PRO A 372 -4.56 41.40 -23.92
N ASP A 373 -3.89 41.06 -25.03
CA ASP A 373 -3.63 42.06 -26.06
C ASP A 373 -4.98 42.54 -26.58
N THR A 374 -5.22 43.81 -26.27
CA THR A 374 -6.32 44.62 -26.71
C THR A 374 -6.18 44.79 -28.22
N ASN A 375 -6.99 44.08 -29.00
CA ASN A 375 -7.25 44.47 -30.38
C ASN A 375 -8.69 44.96 -30.48
N THR A 376 -8.77 46.28 -30.39
CA THR A 376 -9.87 47.13 -30.82
C THR A 376 -10.39 46.72 -32.20
N VAL A 377 -11.70 46.59 -32.30
CA VAL A 377 -12.45 46.50 -33.54
C VAL A 377 -12.27 47.79 -34.34
N GLN A 378 -11.83 47.68 -35.60
CA GLN A 378 -12.26 48.59 -36.66
C GLN A 378 -12.62 47.80 -37.91
N ALA A 379 -13.83 48.07 -38.39
CA ALA A 379 -14.41 47.57 -39.63
C ALA A 379 -13.90 48.40 -40.82
N GLY A 380 -13.83 47.77 -42.00
CA GLY A 380 -13.57 48.46 -43.27
C GLY A 380 -13.29 47.49 -44.42
N ASP A 381 -14.37 47.15 -45.14
CA ASP A 381 -14.54 46.76 -46.55
C ASP A 381 -13.36 46.25 -47.43
N GLY A 382 -13.67 45.23 -48.24
CA GLY A 382 -13.17 45.21 -49.64
C GLY A 382 -12.61 43.90 -50.19
N THR A 383 -13.51 43.02 -50.66
CA THR A 383 -13.42 42.23 -51.91
C THR A 383 -12.36 41.14 -52.15
N GLY A 384 -12.88 39.92 -52.39
CA GLY A 384 -12.43 38.95 -53.41
C GLY A 384 -11.29 38.03 -52.97
N ILE A 385 -11.22 36.73 -53.30
CA ILE A 385 -11.85 35.92 -54.33
C ILE A 385 -11.73 34.44 -53.88
N THR A 386 -12.82 33.66 -53.98
CA THR A 386 -12.78 32.19 -54.12
C THR A 386 -13.57 31.84 -55.36
N PRO A 387 -13.04 30.95 -56.22
CA PRO A 387 -13.69 29.64 -56.44
C PRO A 387 -12.63 28.55 -56.75
N SER A 388 -12.89 27.25 -56.89
CA SER A 388 -13.98 26.30 -56.63
C SER A 388 -13.47 24.94 -57.15
N GLY A 389 -13.94 23.84 -56.55
CA GLY A 389 -14.22 22.58 -57.27
C GLY A 389 -13.07 21.59 -57.49
N ALA A 390 -13.19 20.36 -56.97
CA ALA A 390 -14.03 19.33 -57.59
C ALA A 390 -13.82 17.95 -56.91
N THR A 391 -14.93 17.34 -56.57
CA THR A 391 -15.17 15.94 -56.19
C THR A 391 -15.02 14.96 -57.35
N GLY A 392 -14.60 13.72 -57.06
CA GLY A 392 -14.68 12.51 -57.91
C GLY A 392 -13.58 11.52 -57.54
N CYS A 393 -13.77 10.42 -56.81
CA CYS A 393 -14.61 9.22 -56.98
C CYS A 393 -14.22 8.32 -58.17
N CYS A 394 -13.94 7.04 -57.83
CA CYS A 394 -13.80 5.83 -58.66
C CYS A 394 -12.51 5.60 -59.49
N GLY A 395 -11.66 4.71 -58.97
CA GLY A 395 -11.54 3.32 -59.48
C GLY A 395 -10.69 3.05 -60.73
N GLY A 396 -9.70 2.17 -60.57
CA GLY A 396 -9.39 1.14 -61.57
C GLY A 396 -8.02 1.18 -62.27
N SER A 397 -7.09 0.41 -61.69
CA SER A 397 -6.25 -0.60 -62.36
C SER A 397 -5.13 -0.20 -63.35
N VAL A 398 -4.13 -1.10 -63.38
CA VAL A 398 -2.99 -1.22 -64.31
C VAL A 398 -1.82 -0.29 -63.92
N LYS A 399 -0.67 -0.76 -63.44
CA LYS A 399 0.12 -1.94 -63.83
C LYS A 399 0.99 -2.42 -62.67
#